data_AF-A0A7X8EJN0-F1
#
_entry.id   AF-A0A7X8EJN0-F1
#
_cell.length_a   1.000
_cell.length_b   1.000
_cell.length_c   1.000
_cell.angle_alpha   90.00
_cell.angle_beta   90.00
_cell.angle_gamma   90.00
#
_symmetry.space_group_name_H-M   'P 1'
#
loop_
_entity.id
_entity.type
_entity.pdbx_description
1 polymer ?
#
loop_
_entity_poly.entity_id
_entity_poly.type
_entity_poly.pdbx_seq_one_letter_code
_entity_poly.pdbx_strand_id
1 'polypeptide(L)' 'LKRVEIDDVMGAEEYFSILMGDKVEPRREFIEAHAHEVRNLDV' A
#
# COMPACT_ATOMS: atom_id res chain seq x y z
N LEU A 1 15.03 4.62 -16.48
CA LEU A 1 13.79 5.08 -15.83
C LEU A 1 12.76 3.97 -15.93
N LYS A 2 12.07 3.64 -14.83
CA LYS A 2 10.91 2.73 -14.88
C LYS A 2 9.64 3.56 -15.07
N ARG A 3 8.74 3.14 -15.97
CA ARG A 3 7.42 3.76 -16.16
C ARG A 3 6.51 3.26 -15.04
N VAL A 4 5.76 4.17 -14.41
CA VAL A 4 4.73 3.82 -13.44
C VAL A 4 3.43 3.56 -14.21
N GLU A 5 2.80 2.43 -13.94
CA GLU A 5 1.54 1.99 -14.55
C GLU A 5 0.51 1.74 -13.44
N ILE A 6 -0.78 1.89 -13.78
CA ILE A 6 -1.89 1.68 -12.86
C ILE A 6 -2.78 0.61 -13.49
N ASP A 7 -2.75 -0.59 -12.91
CA ASP A 7 -3.50 -1.74 -13.42
C ASP A 7 -4.89 -1.83 -12.80
N ASP A 8 -5.03 -1.44 -11.53
CA ASP A 8 -6.30 -1.37 -10.80
C ASP A 8 -6.46 0.00 -10.12
N VAL A 9 -7.36 0.80 -10.68
CA VAL A 9 -7.65 2.15 -10.18
C VAL A 9 -8.35 2.10 -8.81
N MET A 10 -9.26 1.16 -8.60
CA MET A 10 -10.05 1.10 -7.36
C MET A 10 -9.17 0.63 -6.19
N GLY A 11 -8.38 -0.42 -6.41
CA GLY A 11 -7.41 -0.88 -5.42
C GLY A 11 -6.37 0.20 -5.09
N ALA A 12 -5.90 0.94 -6.08
CA ALA A 12 -4.97 2.04 -5.86
C ALA A 12 -5.57 3.14 -4.97
N GLU A 13 -6.81 3.55 -5.23
CA GLU A 13 -7.51 4.56 -4.40
C GLU A 13 -7.66 4.11 -2.94
N GLU A 14 -7.99 2.84 -2.72
CA GLU A 14 -8.07 2.26 -1.37
C GLU A 14 -6.72 2.34 -0.65
N TYR A 15 -5.63 1.91 -1.30
CA TYR A 15 -4.29 1.99 -0.72
C TYR A 15 -3.86 3.43 -0.45
N PHE A 16 -4.16 4.37 -1.35
CA PHE A 16 -3.89 5.79 -1.10
C PHE A 16 -4.66 6.32 0.11
N SER A 17 -5.93 5.94 0.26
CA SER A 17 -6.74 6.35 1.42
C SER A 17 -6.16 5.83 2.73
N ILE A 18 -5.79 4.55 2.79
CA ILE A 18 -5.26 3.90 4.00
C ILE A 18 -3.88 4.47 4.36
N LEU A 19 -2.98 4.58 3.39
CA LEU A 19 -1.58 4.91 3.64
C LEU A 19 -1.33 6.43 3.74
N MET A 20 -2.07 7.23 2.98
CA MET A 20 -1.82 8.67 2.84
C MET A 20 -2.93 9.52 3.46
N GLY A 21 -3.99 8.91 4.00
CA GLY A 21 -5.04 9.62 4.72
C GLY A 21 -4.58 10.18 6.09
N ASP A 22 -5.43 11.04 6.65
CA ASP A 22 -5.16 11.75 7.91
C ASP A 22 -5.22 10.83 9.14
N LYS A 23 -5.93 9.71 9.03
CA LYS A 23 -6.14 8.79 10.16
C LYS A 23 -4.89 7.92 10.35
N VAL A 24 -4.33 7.98 11.56
CA VAL A 24 -3.11 7.22 11.90
C VAL A 24 -3.42 5.74 12.15
N GLU A 25 -4.58 5.42 12.72
CA GLU A 25 -4.94 4.04 13.10
C GLU A 25 -4.96 3.06 11.92
N PRO A 26 -5.69 3.33 10.81
CA PRO A 26 -5.77 2.39 9.68
C PRO A 26 -4.40 2.13 9.04
N ARG A 27 -3.56 3.17 8.98
CA ARG A 27 -2.18 3.04 8.49
C ARG A 27 -1.35 2.13 9.40
N ARG A 28 -1.48 2.27 10.72
CA ARG A 28 -0.73 1.46 11.68
C ARG A 28 -1.11 -0.01 11.56
N GLU A 29 -2.41 -0.30 11.58
CA GLU A 29 -2.94 -1.66 11.43
C GLU A 29 -2.46 -2.30 10.12
N PHE A 30 -2.51 -1.56 9.00
CA PHE A 30 -2.05 -2.05 7.70
C PHE A 30 -0.56 -2.41 7.72
N ILE A 31 0.28 -1.54 8.28
CA ILE A 31 1.73 -1.78 8.37
C ILE A 31 2.01 -2.98 9.27
N GLU A 32 1.39 -3.06 10.46
CA GLU A 32 1.60 -4.16 11.39
C GLU A 32 1.19 -5.52 10.79
N ALA A 33 0.10 -5.56 10.03
CA ALA A 33 -0.37 -6.77 9.38
C ALA A 33 0.60 -7.28 8.29
N HIS A 34 1.17 -6.39 7.46
CA HIS A 34 1.89 -6.80 6.25
C HIS A 34 3.42 -6.60 6.31
N ALA A 35 3.97 -5.92 7.33
CA ALA A 35 5.39 -5.57 7.40
C ALA A 35 6.35 -6.78 7.35
N HIS A 36 5.88 -7.95 7.76
CA HIS A 36 6.69 -9.18 7.75
C HIS A 36 6.56 -10.00 6.47
N GLU A 37 5.54 -9.71 5.65
CA GLU A 37 5.24 -10.45 4.42
C GLU A 37 6.11 -9.98 3.25
N VAL A 38 6.62 -8.76 3.33
CA VAL A 38 7.37 -8.09 2.28
C VAL A 38 8.89 -8.33 2.41
N ARG A 39 9.35 -9.54 2.09
CA ARG A 39 10.79 -9.82 1.92
C ARG A 39 11.24 -9.93 0.47
N ASN A 40 10.35 -10.35 -0.43
CA ASN A 40 10.67 -10.71 -1.81
C ASN A 40 9.50 -10.36 -2.75
N LEU A 41 9.11 -9.09 -2.83
CA LEU A 41 8.05 -8.67 -3.74
C LEU A 41 8.44 -8.74 -5.23
N ASP A 42 9.74 -8.88 -5.51
CA ASP A 42 10.33 -8.80 -6.85
C ASP A 42 10.97 -10.13 -7.32
N VAL A 43 10.66 -11.28 -6.70
CA VAL A 43 11.21 -12.61 -7.09
C VAL A 43 10.28 -13.33 -8.06
#